data_AF-A0A6L4A6R9-F1
#
_entry.id   AF-A0A6L4A6R9-F1
#
_cell.length_a   1.000
_cell.length_b   1.000
_cell.length_c   1.000
_cell.angle_alpha   90.00
_cell.angle_beta   90.00
_cell.angle_gamma   90.00
#
_symmetry.space_group_name_H-M   'P 1'
#
loop_
_entity.id
_entity.type
_entity.pdbx_description
1 polymer ?
#
loop_
_entity_poly.entity_id
_entity_poly.type
_entity_poly.pdbx_seq_one_letter_code
_entity_poly.pdbx_strand_id
1 'polypeptide(L)' 'MNSLTLYTIGHSNHSLDDFLGLLKQHAITDLVDIRSAPQSRFSPHFNKKRLESTLPE' A
#
# COMPACT_ATOMS: atom_id res chain seq x y z
N MET A 1 10.38 15.92 -21.57
CA MET A 1 9.29 15.84 -20.58
C MET A 1 9.46 14.56 -19.82
N ASN A 2 9.64 14.61 -18.49
CA ASN A 2 9.61 13.40 -17.69
C ASN A 2 8.18 12.89 -17.64
N SER A 3 7.97 11.62 -17.99
CA SER A 3 6.69 10.95 -17.85
C SER A 3 6.52 10.52 -16.40
N LEU A 4 5.40 10.88 -15.77
CA LEU A 4 5.04 10.39 -14.45
C LEU A 4 4.34 9.03 -14.63
N THR A 5 4.90 7.98 -14.04
CA THR A 5 4.27 6.65 -14.03
C THR A 5 3.44 6.49 -12.76
N LEU A 6 2.15 6.20 -12.94
CA LEU A 6 1.22 5.93 -11.84
C LEU A 6 0.87 4.43 -11.82
N TYR A 7 0.94 3.84 -10.64
CA TYR A 7 0.54 2.46 -10.39
C TYR A 7 -0.71 2.44 -9.50
N THR A 8 -1.52 1.41 -9.68
CA THR A 8 -2.63 1.10 -8.77
C THR A 8 -2.36 -0.24 -8.11
N ILE A 9 -2.69 -0.33 -6.83
CA ILE A 9 -2.56 -1.57 -6.07
C ILE A 9 -3.75 -1.71 -5.12
N GLY A 10 -4.37 -2.88 -5.15
CA GLY A 10 -5.38 -3.28 -4.18
C GLY A 10 -4.80 -4.33 -3.24
N HIS A 11 -5.23 -4.35 -1.98
CA HIS A 11 -4.73 -5.32 -1.01
C HIS A 11 -5.44 -6.69 -1.07
N SER A 12 -6.64 -6.78 -1.64
CA SER A 12 -7.42 -8.02 -1.84
C SER A 12 -7.20 -9.07 -0.72
N ASN A 13 -6.66 -10.24 -1.08
CA ASN A 13 -6.22 -11.36 -0.26
C ASN A 13 -4.69 -11.44 -0.14
N HIS A 14 -3.96 -10.38 -0.50
CA HIS A 14 -2.52 -10.31 -0.28
C HIS A 14 -2.23 -10.32 1.22
N SER A 15 -1.21 -11.09 1.60
CA SER A 15 -0.57 -10.88 2.89
C SER A 15 0.10 -9.50 2.93
N LEU A 16 0.42 -9.01 4.12
CA LEU A 16 1.18 -7.76 4.25
C LEU A 16 2.56 -7.88 3.56
N ASP A 17 3.22 -9.03 3.67
CA ASP A 17 4.53 -9.26 3.08
C ASP A 17 4.49 -9.27 1.55
N ASP A 18 3.48 -9.90 0.96
CA ASP A 18 3.29 -9.88 -0.51
C ASP A 18 3.07 -8.46 -1.00
N PHE A 19 2.25 -7.69 -0.29
CA PHE A 19 1.99 -6.29 -0.62
C PHE A 19 3.28 -5.46 -0.57
N LEU A 20 4.09 -5.59 0.49
CA LEU A 20 5.38 -4.91 0.59
C LEU A 20 6.36 -5.38 -0.50
N GLY A 21 6.32 -6.66 -0.87
CA GLY A 21 7.09 -7.22 -1.97
C GLY A 21 6.75 -6.55 -3.31
N LEU A 22 5.47 -6.36 -3.60
CA LEU A 22 5.00 -5.67 -4.81
C LEU A 22 5.47 -4.21 -4.86
N LEU A 23 5.40 -3.49 -3.73
CA LEU A 23 5.91 -2.11 -3.67
C LEU A 23 7.40 -2.04 -4.00
N LYS A 24 8.20 -2.94 -3.40
CA LYS A 24 9.65 -3.02 -3.64
C LYS A 24 9.97 -3.42 -5.08
N GLN A 25 9.27 -4.40 -5.63
CA GLN A 25 9.47 -4.87 -7.00
C GLN A 25 9.29 -3.76 -8.04
N HIS A 26 8.36 -2.84 -7.78
CA HIS A 26 8.07 -1.70 -8.67
C HIS A 26 8.75 -0.40 -8.23
N ALA A 27 9.67 -0.45 -7.26
CA ALA A 27 10.38 0.71 -6.72
C ALA A 27 9.44 1.86 -6.31
N ILE A 28 8.29 1.53 -5.72
CA ILE A 28 7.30 2.50 -5.26
C ILE A 28 7.82 3.16 -3.98
N THR A 29 8.03 4.47 -4.05
CA THR A 29 8.46 5.30 -2.91
C THR A 29 7.29 5.98 -2.21
N ASP A 30 6.20 6.22 -2.94
CA ASP A 30 5.05 6.98 -2.46
C ASP A 30 3.77 6.16 -2.60
N LEU A 31 3.08 5.94 -1.49
CA LEU A 31 1.78 5.27 -1.45
C LEU A 31 0.70 6.27 -1.03
N VAL A 32 -0.28 6.48 -1.91
CA VAL A 32 -1.42 7.37 -1.63
C VAL A 32 -2.66 6.53 -1.36
N ASP A 33 -3.18 6.61 -0.14
CA ASP A 33 -4.43 5.95 0.25
C ASP A 33 -5.64 6.83 -0.12
N ILE A 34 -6.35 6.46 -1.18
CA ILE A 34 -7.52 7.18 -1.68
C ILE A 34 -8.84 6.75 -1.02
N ARG A 35 -8.80 5.82 -0.05
CA ARG A 35 -10.02 5.29 0.58
C ARG A 35 -10.65 6.33 1.50
N SER A 36 -11.95 6.58 1.35
CA SER A 36 -12.69 7.49 2.25
C SER A 36 -12.69 7.00 3.70
N ALA A 37 -12.69 5.68 3.91
CA ALA A 37 -12.58 5.04 5.22
C ALA A 37 -11.46 3.99 5.19
N PRO A 38 -10.21 4.35 5.55
CA PRO A 38 -9.05 3.45 5.48
C PRO A 38 -8.95 2.56 6.72
N GLN A 39 -10.07 1.92 7.08
CA GLN A 39 -10.20 1.00 8.21
C GLN A 39 -11.03 -0.22 7.81
N SER A 40 -10.57 -1.41 8.21
CA SER A 40 -11.20 -2.70 7.95
C SER A 40 -11.04 -3.60 9.17
N ARG A 41 -12.10 -4.34 9.50
CA ARG A 41 -12.08 -5.40 10.50
C ARG A 41 -11.52 -6.71 9.94
N PHE A 42 -11.69 -6.94 8.63
CA PHE A 42 -11.26 -8.16 7.95
C PHE A 42 -9.79 -8.12 7.55
N SER A 43 -9.25 -6.92 7.29
CA SER A 43 -7.87 -6.71 6.84
C SER A 43 -7.17 -5.69 7.74
N PRO A 44 -7.01 -5.95 9.06
CA PRO A 44 -6.52 -4.97 10.01
C PRO A 44 -5.10 -4.48 9.71
N HIS A 45 -4.28 -5.29 9.04
CA HIS A 45 -2.93 -4.92 8.57
C HIS A 45 -2.94 -3.71 7.62
N PHE A 46 -4.01 -3.51 6.87
CA PHE A 46 -4.19 -2.40 5.93
C PHE A 46 -4.94 -1.21 6.53
N ASN A 47 -5.18 -1.20 7.84
CA ASN A 47 -5.69 -0.01 8.51
C ASN A 47 -4.61 1.07 8.49
N LYS A 48 -4.98 2.31 8.15
CA LYS A 48 -4.04 3.43 7.95
C LYS A 48 -2.89 3.45 8.97
N LYS A 49 -3.21 3.53 10.27
CA LYS A 49 -2.21 3.58 11.35
C LYS A 49 -1.27 2.37 11.38
N ARG A 50 -1.79 1.18 11.13
CA ARG A 50 -0.98 -0.04 11.14
C ARG A 50 -0.12 -0.12 9.88
N LEU A 51 -0.69 0.22 8.72
CA LEU A 51 0.05 0.25 7.46
C LEU A 51 1.20 1.26 7.52
N GLU A 52 0.95 2.48 8.01
CA GLU A 52 1.98 3.51 8.25
C GLU A 52 3.13 2.98 9.11
N SER A 53 2.84 2.25 10.20
CA SER A 53 3.89 1.66 11.06
C SER A 53 4.67 0.51 10.44
N THR A 54 4.17 -0.08 9.34
CA THR A 54 4.79 -1.23 8.68
C THR A 54 5.56 -0.86 7.42
N LEU A 55 5.30 0.32 6.86
CA LEU A 55 6.04 0.82 5.71
C LEU A 55 7.44 1.26 6.17
N PRO A 56 8.49 0.93 5.42
CA PRO A 56 9.83 1.44 5.68
C PRO A 56 9.89 2.96 5.44
N GLU A 57 10.80 3.65 6.14
CA GLU A 57 11.17 5.05 5.87
C GLU A 57 11.87 5.22 4.51
#